data_AF-A0A961P5N2-F1
#
_entry.id   AF-A0A961P5N2-F1
#
_cell.length_a   1.000
_cell.length_b   1.000
_cell.length_c   1.000
_cell.angle_alpha   90.00
_cell.angle_beta   90.00
_cell.angle_gamma   90.00
#
_symmetry.space_group_name_H-M   'P 1'
#
loop_
_entity.id
_entity.type
_entity.pdbx_description
1 polymer ?
#
loop_
_entity_poly.entity_id
_entity_poly.type
_entity_poly.pdbx_seq_one_letter_code
_entity_poly.pdbx_strand_id
1 'polypeptide(L)' 'MPLYEHVMIARQDLSNTQAEGLIEHFGTVLSDNGGKLVDHEYWGVKT' A
#
# COMPACT_ATOMS: atom_id res chain seq x y z
N MET A 1 15.62 2.33 14.27
CA MET A 1 14.44 1.47 14.06
C MET A 1 14.65 0.67 12.79
N PRO A 2 14.24 -0.60 12.74
CA PRO A 2 14.22 -1.37 11.50
C PRO A 2 13.27 -0.73 10.48
N LEU A 3 13.61 -0.82 9.21
CA LEU A 3 12.76 -0.44 8.08
C LEU A 3 12.16 -1.70 7.49
N TYR A 4 10.88 -1.64 7.12
CA TYR A 4 10.13 -2.76 6.55
C TYR A 4 9.50 -2.33 5.23
N GLU A 5 9.44 -3.25 4.29
CA GLU A 5 8.77 -3.07 3.00
C GLU A 5 7.56 -3.99 2.91
N HIS A 6 6.41 -3.43 2.53
CA HIS A 6 5.19 -4.18 2.31
C HIS A 6 4.89 -4.17 0.81
N VAL A 7 4.90 -5.35 0.19
CA VAL A 7 4.52 -5.53 -1.22
C VAL A 7 3.13 -6.14 -1.26
N MET A 8 2.21 -5.46 -1.94
CA MET A 8 0.84 -5.93 -2.14
C MET A 8 0.60 -6.23 -3.62
N ILE A 9 0.06 -7.40 -3.90
CA ILE A 9 -0.36 -7.80 -5.24
C ILE A 9 -1.89 -7.97 -5.19
N ALA A 10 -2.58 -7.14 -5.96
CA ALA A 10 -4.03 -7.20 -6.10
C ALA A 10 -4.41 -7.81 -7.45
N ARG A 11 -5.71 -8.08 -7.63
CA ARG A 11 -6.21 -8.57 -8.92
C ARG A 11 -6.03 -7.52 -10.02
N GLN A 12 -5.80 -7.99 -11.24
CA GLN A 12 -5.57 -7.16 -12.43
C GLN A 12 -6.77 -6.29 -12.83
N ASP A 13 -7.99 -6.69 -12.47
CA ASP A 13 -9.23 -5.95 -12.75
C ASP A 13 -9.56 -4.88 -11.70
N LEU A 14 -8.67 -4.67 -10.71
CA LEU A 14 -8.80 -3.59 -9.75
C LEU A 14 -8.59 -2.24 -10.45
N SER A 15 -9.50 -1.29 -10.25
CA SER A 15 -9.30 0.08 -10.73
C SER A 15 -8.20 0.79 -9.94
N ASN A 16 -7.57 1.82 -10.54
CA ASN A 16 -6.56 2.64 -9.85
C ASN A 16 -7.11 3.28 -8.56
N THR A 17 -8.34 3.79 -8.59
CA THR A 17 -8.98 4.39 -7.39
C THR A 17 -9.15 3.37 -6.26
N GLN A 18 -9.47 2.11 -6.59
CA GLN A 18 -9.52 1.06 -5.58
C GLN A 18 -8.13 0.70 -5.05
N ALA A 19 -7.09 0.73 -5.91
CA ALA A 19 -5.71 0.51 -5.48
C ALA A 19 -5.22 1.61 -4.51
N GLU A 20 -5.49 2.88 -4.81
CA GLU A 20 -5.22 4.02 -3.92
C GLU A 20 -5.96 3.87 -2.58
N GLY A 21 -7.22 3.45 -2.61
CA GLY A 21 -7.99 3.19 -1.38
C GLY A 21 -7.39 2.08 -0.51
N LEU A 22 -6.77 1.05 -1.10
CA LEU A 22 -6.04 0.04 -0.32
C LEU A 22 -4.78 0.62 0.32
N ILE A 23 -4.03 1.45 -0.40
CA ILE A 23 -2.83 2.12 0.13
C ILE A 23 -3.20 2.98 1.34
N GLU A 24 -4.26 3.79 1.23
CA GLU A 24 -4.76 4.60 2.33
C GLU A 24 -5.20 3.74 3.52
N HIS A 25 -6.02 2.72 3.27
CA HIS A 25 -6.53 1.83 4.33
C HIS A 25 -5.40 1.18 5.13
N PHE A 26 -4.42 0.58 4.46
CA PHE A 26 -3.29 -0.06 5.13
C PHE A 26 -2.34 0.97 5.76
N GLY A 27 -2.19 2.15 5.16
CA GLY A 27 -1.44 3.26 5.76
C GLY A 27 -2.04 3.72 7.10
N THR A 28 -3.37 3.79 7.21
CA THR A 28 -4.07 4.04 8.47
C THR A 28 -3.83 2.92 9.47
N VAL A 29 -3.99 1.65 9.07
CA VAL A 29 -3.75 0.50 9.96
C VAL A 29 -2.33 0.53 10.52
N LEU A 30 -1.31 0.79 9.69
CA LEU A 30 0.08 0.90 10.14
C LEU A 30 0.26 2.05 11.14
N SER A 31 -0.35 3.20 10.86
CA SER A 31 -0.25 4.39 11.72
C SER A 31 -0.92 4.16 13.08
N ASP A 32 -2.10 3.53 13.10
CA ASP A 32 -2.85 3.19 14.32
C ASP A 32 -2.09 2.19 15.21
N ASN A 33 -1.20 1.39 14.62
CA ASN A 33 -0.34 0.44 15.32
C ASN A 33 1.07 0.98 15.63
N GLY A 34 1.25 2.31 15.58
CA GLY A 34 2.51 2.98 15.94
C GLY A 34 3.60 2.92 14.88
N GLY A 35 3.26 2.47 13.67
CA GLY A 35 4.13 2.53 12.49
C GLY A 35 4.14 3.92 11.87
N LYS A 36 5.14 4.16 11.01
CA LYS A 36 5.23 5.38 10.19
C LYS A 36 5.44 4.98 8.73
N LEU A 37 4.50 5.35 7.86
CA LEU A 37 4.69 5.25 6.42
C LEU A 37 5.70 6.32 5.99
N VAL A 38 6.80 5.88 5.35
CA VAL A 38 7.86 6.79 4.88
C VAL A 38 7.65 7.14 3.41
N ASP A 39 7.32 6.14 2.61
CA ASP A 39 7.07 6.27 1.19
C ASP A 39 6.14 5.15 0.70
N HIS A 40 5.51 5.34 -0.45
CA HIS A 40 4.74 4.32 -1.15
C HIS A 40 4.89 4.47 -2.66
N GLU A 41 4.93 3.35 -3.37
CA GLU A 41 5.04 3.34 -4.83
C GLU A 41 3.92 2.48 -5.43
N TYR A 42 3.22 3.03 -6.43
CA TYR A 42 2.27 2.27 -7.22
C TYR A 42 2.89 1.84 -8.55
N TRP A 43 2.98 0.53 -8.74
CA TRP A 43 3.66 -0.08 -9.89
C TRP A 43 2.76 -0.30 -11.11
N GLY A 44 1.44 -0.10 -10.98
CA GLY A 44 0.47 -0.44 -12.01
C GLY A 44 0.37 -1.95 -12.27
N VAL A 45 -0.34 -2.31 -13.33
CA VAL A 45 -0.38 -3.70 -13.83
C VAL A 45 0.98 -4.04 -14.44
N LYS A 46 1.62 -5.10 -13.94
CA LYS A 46 2.79 -5.73 -14.58
C LYS A 46 2.33 -6.94 -15.38
N THR A 47 2.86 -7.08 -16.60
CA THR A 47 2.62 -8.22 -17.51
C THR A 47 3.85 -9.10 -17.59
#